data_AF-A0A954RAA1-F1
#
_entry.id   AF-A0A954RAA1-F1
#
_cell.length_a   1.000
_cell.length_b   1.000
_cell.length_c   1.000
_cell.angle_alpha   90.00
_cell.angle_beta   90.00
_cell.angle_gamma   90.00
#
_symmetry.space_group_name_H-M   'P 1'
#
loop_
_entity.id
_entity.type
_entity.pdbx_description
1 polymer ?
#
loop_
_entity_poly.entity_id
_entity_poly.type
_entity_poly.pdbx_seq_one_letter_code
_entity_poly.pdbx_strand_id
1 'polypeptide(L)'
;MRTPILSAARRGFPFSPFLMLVGAWFSGIWIASPARADDFPARADAFIGRYCVECHAGDAPAGALNLTRLPRDLHDAEHLRRWVKLYDHVASGQMPPADREQPTADERAALLSVLSREFIAAE
;
A
#
# COMPACT_ATOMS: atom_id res chain seq x y z
N MET A 1 55.39 -31.34 38.38
CA MET A 1 54.76 -31.13 37.05
C MET A 1 53.35 -31.73 37.09
N ARG A 2 52.32 -30.92 36.73
CA ARG A 2 50.94 -31.30 36.30
C ARG A 2 50.16 -32.27 37.22
N THR A 3 49.09 -31.88 37.91
CA THR A 3 47.76 -31.51 37.37
C THR A 3 46.80 -31.10 38.53
N PRO A 4 45.61 -30.54 38.23
CA PRO A 4 44.81 -29.74 39.15
C PRO A 4 43.75 -30.56 39.90
N ILE A 5 43.25 -30.03 41.03
CA ILE A 5 42.01 -30.53 41.64
C ILE A 5 41.13 -29.37 42.11
N LEU A 6 39.89 -29.47 41.66
CA LEU A 6 38.74 -28.60 41.83
C LEU A 6 38.51 -28.10 43.26
N SER A 7 38.00 -26.88 43.38
CA SER A 7 36.89 -26.65 44.29
C SER A 7 35.98 -25.54 43.80
N ALA A 8 34.71 -25.90 43.65
CA ALA A 8 33.60 -25.01 43.41
C ALA A 8 33.19 -24.30 44.71
N ALA A 9 32.29 -23.33 44.55
CA ALA A 9 31.58 -22.55 45.56
C ALA A 9 32.29 -21.23 45.92
N ARG A 10 31.61 -20.09 46.03
CA ARG A 10 30.23 -19.86 46.47
C ARG A 10 29.62 -18.65 45.76
N ARG A 11 28.31 -18.78 45.52
CA ARG A 11 27.38 -17.72 45.17
C ARG A 11 27.55 -16.50 46.07
N GLY A 12 27.52 -15.32 45.46
CA GLY A 12 27.39 -14.05 46.16
C GLY A 12 27.41 -12.91 45.15
N PHE A 13 26.24 -12.50 44.69
CA PHE A 13 26.04 -11.21 44.04
C PHE A 13 26.18 -10.12 45.12
N PRO A 14 27.15 -9.20 45.07
CA PRO A 14 26.88 -7.85 45.51
C PRO A 14 26.20 -7.14 44.34
N PHE A 15 24.88 -6.95 44.47
CA PHE A 15 24.18 -5.88 43.77
C PHE A 15 24.95 -4.59 44.05
N SER A 16 25.77 -4.15 43.09
CA SER A 16 26.36 -2.82 43.11
C SER A 16 25.37 -1.90 42.41
N PRO A 17 24.75 -0.94 43.12
CA PRO A 17 23.78 -0.01 42.55
C PRO A 17 24.56 1.12 41.88
N PHE A 18 25.27 0.81 40.80
CA PHE A 18 25.97 1.81 40.03
C PHE A 18 25.24 2.01 38.70
N LEU A 19 24.24 2.87 38.80
CA LEU A 19 23.72 3.77 37.77
C LEU A 19 24.64 3.86 36.53
N MET A 20 24.39 3.02 35.52
CA MET A 20 24.98 3.22 34.21
C MET A 20 24.10 2.57 33.14
N LEU A 21 23.61 3.43 32.25
CA LEU A 21 23.08 3.14 30.91
C LEU A 21 21.64 2.61 30.82
N VAL A 22 20.68 3.44 31.22
CA VAL A 22 19.38 3.48 30.55
C VAL A 22 19.60 4.22 29.22
N GLY A 23 19.41 3.55 28.08
CA GLY A 23 19.31 4.25 26.78
C GLY A 23 20.06 3.60 25.62
N ALA A 24 19.79 2.33 25.31
CA ALA A 24 20.27 1.72 24.06
C ALA A 24 19.31 0.64 23.55
N TRP A 25 18.01 0.89 23.60
CA TRP A 25 16.99 -0.09 23.17
C TRP A 25 15.80 0.54 22.44
N PHE A 26 15.96 1.65 21.71
CA PHE A 26 14.89 2.13 20.80
C PHE A 26 15.46 2.93 19.61
N SER A 27 16.53 2.44 18.98
CA SER A 27 16.89 2.92 17.64
C SER A 27 16.19 2.08 16.57
N GLY A 28 14.87 1.94 16.71
CA GLY A 28 13.98 1.54 15.63
C GLY A 28 13.67 2.76 14.80
N ILE A 29 14.60 3.18 13.94
CA ILE A 29 14.30 4.13 12.88
C ILE A 29 13.37 3.39 11.90
N TRP A 30 12.07 3.54 12.12
CA TRP A 30 11.06 3.30 11.10
C TRP A 30 11.16 4.46 10.11
N ILE A 31 11.99 4.32 9.09
CA ILE A 31 11.85 5.19 7.91
C ILE A 31 10.55 4.74 7.24
N ALA A 32 9.44 5.36 7.62
CA ALA A 32 8.24 5.32 6.79
C ALA A 32 8.63 5.99 5.47
N SER A 33 8.70 5.18 4.41
CA SER A 33 8.91 5.72 3.07
C SER A 33 7.72 6.62 2.77
N PRO A 34 7.91 7.91 2.42
CA PRO A 34 6.79 8.74 2.02
C PRO A 34 6.19 8.09 0.77
N ALA A 35 4.93 7.68 0.86
CA ALA A 35 4.14 7.42 -0.34
C ALA A 35 4.13 8.73 -1.12
N ARG A 36 4.78 8.77 -2.28
CA ARG A 36 4.65 9.92 -3.17
C ARG A 36 3.27 9.83 -3.80
N ALA A 37 2.42 10.82 -3.51
CA ALA A 37 1.11 10.97 -4.15
C ALA A 37 1.20 11.10 -5.69
N ASP A 38 2.40 11.34 -6.24
CA ASP A 38 2.62 11.57 -7.66
C ASP A 38 2.84 10.30 -8.50
N ASP A 39 3.15 9.15 -7.87
CA ASP A 39 3.45 7.91 -8.61
C ASP A 39 2.24 6.97 -8.56
N PHE A 40 1.12 7.37 -9.19
CA PHE A 40 0.01 6.45 -9.39
C PHE A 40 0.52 5.18 -10.10
N PRO A 41 0.16 3.97 -9.65
CA PRO A 41 0.85 2.79 -10.13
C PRO A 41 0.70 2.60 -11.64
N ALA A 42 1.81 2.52 -12.38
CA ALA A 42 1.82 2.41 -13.85
C ALA A 42 0.97 1.24 -14.39
N ARG A 43 0.84 0.15 -13.63
CA ARG A 43 -0.04 -0.98 -13.97
C ARG A 43 -1.52 -0.59 -13.98
N ALA A 44 -1.94 0.27 -13.06
CA ALA A 44 -3.31 0.78 -13.03
C ALA A 44 -3.56 1.72 -14.22
N ASP A 45 -2.62 2.61 -14.55
CA ASP A 45 -2.75 3.46 -15.73
C ASP A 45 -2.81 2.67 -17.05
N ALA A 46 -2.00 1.63 -17.20
CA ALA A 46 -2.05 0.76 -18.36
C ALA A 46 -3.41 0.07 -18.53
N PHE A 47 -3.99 -0.44 -17.43
CA PHE A 47 -5.33 -1.02 -17.44
C PHE A 47 -6.39 0.02 -17.81
N ILE A 48 -6.34 1.20 -17.19
CA ILE A 48 -7.31 2.28 -17.43
C ILE A 48 -7.27 2.75 -18.88
N GLY A 49 -6.06 2.93 -19.43
CA GLY A 49 -5.86 3.32 -20.82
C GLY A 49 -6.48 2.34 -21.81
N ARG A 50 -6.37 1.03 -21.53
CA ARG A 50 -6.89 -0.03 -22.40
C ARG A 50 -8.41 -0.22 -22.29
N TYR A 51 -8.92 -0.32 -21.06
CA TYR A 51 -10.27 -0.82 -20.83
C TYR A 51 -11.29 0.26 -20.43
N CYS A 52 -10.85 1.47 -20.07
CA CYS A 52 -11.74 2.46 -19.46
C CYS A 52 -11.85 3.75 -20.28
N VAL A 53 -10.75 4.24 -20.84
CA VAL A 53 -10.67 5.56 -21.50
C VAL A 53 -11.63 5.68 -22.69
N GLU A 54 -11.93 4.59 -23.40
CA GLU A 54 -12.85 4.61 -24.54
C GLU A 54 -14.25 5.15 -24.17
N CYS A 55 -14.74 4.81 -22.96
CA CYS A 55 -16.06 5.26 -22.48
C CYS A 55 -15.98 6.42 -21.47
N HIS A 56 -14.85 6.57 -20.78
CA HIS A 56 -14.67 7.50 -19.67
C HIS A 56 -13.70 8.64 -19.98
N ALA A 57 -13.71 9.14 -21.21
CA ALA A 57 -12.94 10.31 -21.63
C ALA A 57 -13.77 11.25 -22.53
N GLY A 58 -13.16 12.34 -22.96
CA GLY A 58 -13.80 13.35 -23.81
C GLY A 58 -14.81 14.23 -23.07
N ASP A 59 -15.69 14.87 -23.83
CA ASP A 59 -16.61 15.91 -23.35
C ASP A 59 -17.94 15.36 -22.81
N ALA A 60 -18.27 14.10 -23.11
CA ALA A 60 -19.48 13.43 -22.62
C ALA A 60 -19.17 12.01 -22.11
N PRO A 61 -18.36 11.87 -21.05
CA PRO A 61 -17.95 10.57 -20.53
C PRO A 61 -19.12 9.83 -19.87
N ALA A 62 -19.13 8.50 -19.99
CA ALA A 62 -20.12 7.65 -19.36
C ALA A 62 -20.15 7.87 -17.83
N GLY A 63 -21.36 7.93 -17.27
CA GLY A 63 -21.55 8.12 -15.83
C GLY A 63 -20.95 9.42 -15.26
N ALA A 64 -20.69 10.43 -16.10
CA ALA A 64 -19.99 11.68 -15.74
C ALA A 64 -18.59 11.47 -15.13
N LEU A 65 -17.98 10.31 -15.36
CA LEU A 65 -16.66 9.96 -14.87
C LEU A 65 -15.63 10.12 -15.98
N ASN A 66 -14.82 11.18 -15.94
CA ASN A 66 -13.70 11.37 -16.86
C ASN A 66 -12.39 10.93 -16.20
N LEU A 67 -11.83 9.80 -16.63
CA LEU A 67 -10.61 9.22 -16.05
C LEU A 67 -9.31 9.88 -16.51
N THR A 68 -9.34 10.67 -17.59
CA THR A 68 -8.19 11.47 -18.04
C THR A 68 -8.09 12.80 -17.30
N ARG A 69 -9.19 13.24 -16.67
CA ARG A 69 -9.26 14.46 -15.84
C ARG A 69 -9.41 14.17 -14.35
N LEU A 70 -9.64 12.92 -13.94
CA LEU A 70 -9.72 12.53 -12.53
C LEU A 70 -8.32 12.52 -11.91
N PRO A 71 -8.05 13.40 -10.92
CA PRO A 71 -6.75 13.42 -10.27
C PRO A 71 -6.42 12.12 -9.54
N ARG A 72 -5.13 11.85 -9.41
CA ARG A 72 -4.59 10.67 -8.72
C ARG A 72 -4.31 10.91 -7.24
N ASP A 73 -4.52 12.13 -6.75
CA ASP A 73 -4.42 12.45 -5.33
C ASP A 73 -5.60 11.83 -4.57
N LEU A 74 -5.33 10.73 -3.88
CA LEU A 74 -6.32 9.98 -3.10
C LEU A 74 -6.49 10.51 -1.66
N HIS A 75 -5.68 11.48 -1.22
CA HIS A 75 -5.89 12.15 0.07
C HIS A 75 -7.03 13.19 0.00
N ASP A 76 -7.40 13.62 -1.21
CA ASP A 76 -8.65 14.35 -1.43
C ASP A 76 -9.85 13.40 -1.37
N ALA A 77 -10.78 13.70 -0.47
CA ALA A 77 -11.95 12.86 -0.21
C ALA A 77 -12.90 12.75 -1.41
N GLU A 78 -12.95 13.74 -2.30
CA GLU A 78 -13.79 13.70 -3.51
C GLU A 78 -13.19 12.77 -4.56
N HIS A 79 -11.88 12.89 -4.79
CA HIS A 79 -11.17 11.99 -5.69
C HIS A 79 -11.23 10.54 -5.20
N LEU A 80 -10.96 10.30 -3.90
CA LEU A 80 -11.03 8.96 -3.32
C LEU A 80 -12.40 8.32 -3.51
N ARG A 81 -13.50 9.05 -3.25
CA ARG A 81 -14.86 8.54 -3.46
C ARG A 81 -15.11 8.11 -4.90
N ARG A 82 -14.61 8.87 -5.88
CA ARG A 82 -14.75 8.51 -7.30
C ARG A 82 -13.96 7.26 -7.65
N TRP A 83 -12.75 7.12 -7.11
CA TRP A 83 -11.93 5.93 -7.30
C TRP A 83 -12.51 4.68 -6.65
N VAL A 84 -13.04 4.79 -5.43
CA VAL A 84 -13.75 3.69 -4.76
C VAL A 84 -14.97 3.26 -5.58
N LYS A 85 -15.74 4.21 -6.12
CA LYS A 85 -16.86 3.88 -7.00
C LYS A 85 -16.42 3.14 -8.28
N LEU A 86 -15.31 3.56 -8.90
CA LEU A 86 -14.73 2.83 -10.02
C LEU A 86 -14.33 1.41 -9.61
N TYR A 87 -13.66 1.27 -8.47
CA TYR A 87 -13.27 -0.02 -7.90
C TYR A 87 -14.48 -0.95 -7.78
N ASP A 88 -15.59 -0.47 -7.21
CA ASP A 88 -16.80 -1.27 -7.02
C ASP A 88 -17.43 -1.73 -8.35
N HIS A 89 -17.46 -0.87 -9.36
CA HIS A 89 -17.96 -1.23 -10.69
C HIS A 89 -17.05 -2.25 -11.40
N VAL A 90 -15.73 -2.14 -11.24
CA VAL A 90 -14.78 -3.11 -11.80
C VAL A 90 -14.89 -4.45 -11.05
N ALA A 91 -15.00 -4.43 -9.73
CA ALA A 91 -15.12 -5.61 -8.88
C ALA A 91 -16.42 -6.38 -9.13
N SER A 92 -17.52 -5.67 -9.40
CA SER A 92 -18.81 -6.28 -9.74
C SER A 92 -18.92 -6.72 -11.21
N GLY A 93 -17.89 -6.48 -12.04
CA GLY A 93 -17.92 -6.84 -13.45
C GLY A 93 -18.82 -5.96 -14.32
N GLN A 94 -19.32 -4.84 -13.79
CA GLN A 94 -20.12 -3.88 -14.55
C GLN A 94 -19.26 -3.06 -15.53
N MET A 95 -17.97 -2.93 -15.23
CA MET A 95 -17.00 -2.23 -16.08
C MET A 95 -15.85 -3.16 -16.48
N PRO A 96 -15.48 -3.20 -17.77
CA PRO A 96 -16.17 -2.57 -18.91
C PRO A 96 -17.56 -3.21 -19.19
N PRO A 97 -18.46 -2.53 -19.92
CA PRO A 97 -19.73 -3.11 -20.36
C PRO A 97 -19.54 -4.38 -21.22
N ALA A 98 -20.51 -5.29 -21.21
CA ALA A 98 -20.37 -6.63 -21.83
C ALA A 98 -20.13 -6.62 -23.35
N ASP A 99 -20.47 -5.53 -24.04
CA ASP A 99 -20.23 -5.31 -25.47
C ASP A 99 -18.84 -4.71 -25.78
N ARG A 100 -18.00 -4.49 -24.76
CA ARG A 100 -16.63 -3.96 -24.88
C ARG A 100 -15.58 -5.03 -24.61
N GLU A 101 -14.33 -4.70 -24.95
CA GLU A 101 -13.18 -5.54 -24.63
C GLU A 101 -13.14 -5.79 -23.11
N GLN A 102 -13.20 -7.07 -22.72
CA GLN A 102 -13.20 -7.46 -21.32
C GLN A 102 -11.78 -7.81 -20.86
N PRO A 103 -11.34 -7.31 -19.70
CA PRO A 103 -10.12 -7.78 -19.08
C PRO A 103 -10.28 -9.23 -18.63
N THR A 104 -9.18 -9.96 -18.64
CA THR A 104 -9.11 -11.27 -17.98
C THR A 104 -9.36 -11.14 -16.47
N ALA A 105 -9.71 -12.26 -15.82
CA ALA A 105 -9.88 -12.28 -14.37
C ALA A 105 -8.61 -11.82 -13.64
N ASP A 106 -7.43 -12.20 -14.15
CA ASP A 106 -6.14 -11.84 -13.57
C ASP A 106 -5.82 -10.35 -13.72
N GLU A 107 -6.06 -9.76 -14.89
CA GLU A 107 -5.89 -8.30 -15.10
C GLU A 107 -6.82 -7.51 -14.19
N ARG A 108 -8.08 -7.94 -14.06
CA ARG A 108 -9.07 -7.31 -13.18
C ARG A 108 -8.62 -7.39 -11.72
N ALA A 109 -8.24 -8.59 -11.26
CA ALA A 109 -7.74 -8.79 -9.90
C ALA A 109 -6.47 -7.98 -9.62
N ALA A 110 -5.56 -7.87 -10.60
CA ALA A 110 -4.36 -7.06 -10.50
C ALA A 110 -4.69 -5.58 -10.30
N LEU A 111 -5.62 -5.01 -11.08
CA LEU A 111 -6.06 -3.62 -10.88
C LEU A 111 -6.66 -3.42 -9.48
N LEU A 112 -7.60 -4.28 -9.08
CA LEU A 112 -8.26 -4.15 -7.78
C LEU A 112 -7.25 -4.25 -6.63
N SER A 113 -6.30 -5.17 -6.73
CA SER A 113 -5.23 -5.31 -5.73
C SER A 113 -4.36 -4.05 -5.63
N VAL A 114 -4.06 -3.41 -6.77
CA VAL A 114 -3.31 -2.16 -6.80
C VAL A 114 -4.12 -1.03 -6.15
N LEU A 115 -5.34 -0.77 -6.62
CA LEU A 115 -6.19 0.29 -6.08
C LEU A 115 -6.47 0.13 -4.58
N SER A 116 -6.70 -1.10 -4.13
CA SER A 116 -6.91 -1.39 -2.70
C SER A 116 -5.70 -0.99 -1.85
N ARG A 117 -4.47 -1.20 -2.34
CA ARG A 117 -3.27 -0.73 -1.61
C ARG A 117 -3.18 0.78 -1.57
N GLU A 118 -3.51 1.45 -2.67
CA GLU A 118 -3.52 2.91 -2.74
C GLU A 118 -4.56 3.52 -1.79
N PHE A 119 -5.75 2.91 -1.67
CA PHE A 119 -6.78 3.36 -0.73
C PHE A 119 -6.33 3.22 0.73
N ILE A 120 -5.69 2.11 1.08
CA ILE A 120 -5.14 1.89 2.43
C ILE A 120 -4.01 2.87 2.74
N ALA A 121 -3.19 3.21 1.74
CA ALA A 121 -2.09 4.16 1.90
C ALA A 121 -2.56 5.62 2.02
N ALA A 122 -3.78 5.92 1.55
CA ALA A 122 -4.34 7.26 1.54
C ALA A 122 -5.13 7.62 2.83
N GLU A 123 -5.46 6.63 3.67
CA GLU A 123 -6.11 6.77 4.99
C GLU A 123 -5.12 7.19 6.08
#